data_AF-A0A2H1EHG0-F1
#
_entry.id   AF-A0A2H1EHG0-F1
#
_cell.length_a   1.000
_cell.length_b   1.000
_cell.length_c   1.000
_cell.angle_alpha   90.00
_cell.angle_beta   90.00
_cell.angle_gamma   90.00
#
_symmetry.space_group_name_H-M   'P 1'
#
loop_
_entity.id
_entity.type
_entity.pdbx_description
1 polymer ?
#
loop_
_entity_poly.entity_id
_entity_poly.type
_entity_poly.pdbx_seq_one_letter_code
_entity_poly.pdbx_strand_id
1 'polypeptide(L)'
;MLDKDSTIKKIDEIIMVLSKSKKQPSILTQDEVKAIQGVFGEDQQKLANRLEDLVVLLRDDPDNKRGIRDARQIAFDEFGHVPPVWNVLKSVESLF
;
A
#
# COMPACT_ATOMS: atom_id res chain seq x y z
N MET A 1 13.96 2.90 5.89
CA MET A 1 12.57 3.40 6.01
C MET A 1 12.37 4.48 4.96
N LEU A 2 11.23 4.51 4.29
CA LEU A 2 10.89 5.53 3.29
C LEU A 2 10.36 6.79 3.99
N ASP A 3 10.57 7.96 3.40
CA ASP A 3 9.85 9.17 3.80
C ASP A 3 8.35 9.08 3.40
N LYS A 4 7.56 10.06 3.85
CA LYS A 4 6.10 10.07 3.63
C LYS A 4 5.74 10.06 2.13
N ASP A 5 6.37 10.89 1.32
CA ASP A 5 6.02 11.04 -0.09
C ASP A 5 6.42 9.79 -0.87
N SER A 6 7.62 9.25 -0.58
CA SER A 6 8.08 7.98 -1.14
C SER A 6 7.18 6.80 -0.72
N THR A 7 6.69 6.79 0.52
CA THR A 7 5.76 5.77 1.02
C THR A 7 4.44 5.84 0.27
N ILE A 8 3.82 7.02 0.19
CA ILE A 8 2.56 7.24 -0.52
C ILE A 8 2.71 6.85 -2.00
N LYS A 9 3.78 7.30 -2.66
CA LYS A 9 4.04 6.96 -4.07
C LYS A 9 4.15 5.44 -4.27
N LYS A 10 4.83 4.74 -3.35
CA LYS A 10 4.95 3.28 -3.42
C LYS A 10 3.59 2.59 -3.23
N ILE A 11 2.72 3.11 -2.36
CA ILE A 11 1.34 2.64 -2.22
C ILE A 11 0.55 2.85 -3.52
N ASP A 12 0.63 4.04 -4.12
CA ASP A 12 -0.06 4.34 -5.40
C ASP A 12 0.38 3.37 -6.52
N GLU A 13 1.67 3.02 -6.59
CA GLU A 13 2.14 2.06 -7.59
C GLU A 13 1.63 0.63 -7.33
N ILE A 14 1.49 0.23 -6.06
CA ILE A 14 0.86 -1.06 -5.70
C ILE A 14 -0.60 -1.07 -6.17
N ILE A 15 -1.37 -0.02 -5.86
CA ILE A 15 -2.76 0.14 -6.31
C ILE A 15 -2.86 0.09 -7.84
N MET A 16 -1.94 0.76 -8.53
CA MET A 16 -1.87 0.77 -9.99
C MET A 16 -1.64 -0.63 -10.59
N VAL A 17 -0.77 -1.44 -9.98
CA VAL A 17 -0.53 -2.84 -10.38
C VAL A 17 -1.76 -3.70 -10.13
N LEU A 18 -2.41 -3.57 -8.95
CA LEU A 18 -3.65 -4.28 -8.62
C LEU A 18 -4.79 -3.95 -9.58
N SER A 19 -4.86 -2.69 -10.01
CA SER A 19 -5.83 -2.19 -11.00
C SER A 19 -5.55 -2.64 -12.43
N LYS A 20 -4.50 -3.44 -12.66
CA LYS A 20 -4.06 -3.92 -13.98
C LYS A 20 -3.84 -2.77 -14.99
N SER A 21 -3.35 -1.63 -14.49
CA SER A 21 -2.98 -0.50 -15.34
C SER A 21 -1.92 -0.91 -16.35
N LYS A 22 -2.00 -0.37 -17.57
CA LYS A 22 -0.97 -0.57 -18.61
C LYS A 22 0.32 0.22 -18.34
N LYS A 23 0.31 1.11 -17.35
CA LYS A 23 1.48 1.89 -16.95
C LYS A 23 2.48 1.01 -16.23
N GLN A 24 3.75 1.12 -16.62
CA GLN A 24 4.82 0.46 -15.89
C GLN A 24 5.09 1.21 -14.58
N PRO A 25 5.21 0.49 -13.44
CA PRO A 25 5.66 1.09 -12.20
C PRO A 25 7.10 1.60 -12.35
N SER A 26 7.40 2.72 -11.67
CA SER A 26 8.68 3.41 -11.73
C SER A 26 9.57 3.14 -10.52
N ILE A 27 9.00 2.69 -9.40
CA ILE A 27 9.71 2.39 -8.14
C ILE A 27 9.56 0.94 -7.68
N LEU A 28 8.52 0.22 -8.11
CA LEU A 28 8.42 -1.22 -7.83
C LEU A 28 9.39 -2.01 -8.71
N THR A 29 10.10 -2.94 -8.09
CA THR A 29 10.90 -3.93 -8.81
C THR A 29 10.01 -4.96 -9.51
N GLN A 30 10.54 -5.67 -10.51
CA GLN A 30 9.77 -6.72 -11.20
C GLN A 30 9.28 -7.83 -10.26
N ASP A 31 10.07 -8.19 -9.24
CA ASP A 31 9.67 -9.21 -8.27
C ASP A 31 8.56 -8.71 -7.33
N GLU A 32 8.60 -7.42 -6.96
CA GLU A 32 7.49 -6.80 -6.22
C GLU A 32 6.22 -6.78 -7.07
N VAL A 33 6.30 -6.43 -8.36
CA VAL A 33 5.17 -6.47 -9.28
C VAL A 33 4.57 -7.88 -9.36
N LYS A 34 5.39 -8.92 -9.53
CA LYS A 34 4.94 -10.32 -9.56
C LYS A 34 4.26 -10.73 -8.26
N ALA A 35 4.82 -10.35 -7.12
CA ALA A 35 4.23 -10.65 -5.82
C ALA A 35 2.85 -9.99 -5.64
N ILE A 36 2.70 -8.74 -6.07
CA ILE A 36 1.39 -8.04 -6.04
C ILE A 36 0.40 -8.69 -7.01
N GLN A 37 0.84 -9.07 -8.21
CA GLN A 37 0.01 -9.80 -9.19
C GLN A 37 -0.41 -11.19 -8.73
N GLY A 38 0.31 -11.76 -7.75
CA GLY A 38 -0.06 -13.01 -7.07
C GLY A 38 -1.21 -12.89 -6.08
N VAL A 39 -1.71 -11.68 -5.81
CA VAL A 39 -3.01 -11.47 -5.14
C VAL A 39 -4.09 -11.76 -6.19
N PHE A 40 -5.08 -12.61 -5.90
CA PHE A 40 -6.05 -13.07 -6.91
C PHE A 40 -7.49 -12.65 -6.61
N GLY A 41 -8.29 -12.45 -7.67
CA GLY A 41 -9.74 -12.29 -7.56
C GLY A 41 -10.16 -11.08 -6.72
N GLU A 42 -11.11 -11.31 -5.81
CA GLU A 42 -11.71 -10.27 -4.94
C GLU A 42 -10.70 -9.62 -3.99
N ASP A 43 -9.63 -10.34 -3.62
CA ASP A 43 -8.57 -9.84 -2.76
C ASP A 43 -7.78 -8.69 -3.40
N GLN A 44 -7.71 -8.64 -4.74
CA GLN A 44 -7.06 -7.52 -5.43
C GLN A 44 -7.79 -6.21 -5.18
N GLN A 45 -9.11 -6.21 -5.38
CA GLN A 45 -9.94 -5.03 -5.17
C GLN A 45 -9.97 -4.63 -3.70
N LYS A 46 -10.07 -5.63 -2.81
CA LYS A 46 -10.06 -5.38 -1.36
C LYS A 46 -8.76 -4.73 -0.92
N LEU A 47 -7.60 -5.26 -1.34
CA LEU A 47 -6.30 -4.67 -1.03
C LEU A 47 -6.17 -3.25 -1.61
N ALA A 48 -6.59 -3.03 -2.85
CA ALA A 48 -6.58 -1.70 -3.46
C ALA A 48 -7.37 -0.69 -2.60
N ASN A 49 -8.61 -1.03 -2.21
CA ASN A 49 -9.43 -0.18 -1.36
C ASN A 49 -8.77 0.12 0.00
N ARG A 50 -8.17 -0.90 0.66
CA ARG A 50 -7.44 -0.69 1.94
C ARG A 50 -6.29 0.29 1.80
N LEU A 51 -5.56 0.18 0.70
CA LEU A 51 -4.43 1.05 0.42
C LEU A 51 -4.87 2.46 0.03
N GLU A 52 -5.99 2.61 -0.69
CA GLU A 52 -6.61 3.90 -1.00
C GLU A 52 -7.06 4.63 0.27
N ASP A 53 -7.79 3.96 1.17
CA ASP A 53 -8.21 4.52 2.46
C ASP A 53 -7.00 5.05 3.25
N LEU A 54 -5.91 4.26 3.26
CA LEU A 54 -4.67 4.63 3.94
C LEU A 54 -3.99 5.84 3.29
N VAL A 55 -3.97 5.92 1.95
CA VAL A 55 -3.41 7.06 1.21
C VAL A 55 -4.22 8.33 1.47
N VAL A 56 -5.55 8.25 1.50
CA VAL A 56 -6.42 9.39 1.84
C VAL A 56 -6.07 9.92 3.22
N LEU A 57 -5.97 9.06 4.24
CA LEU A 57 -5.58 9.50 5.59
C LEU A 57 -4.18 10.11 5.61
N LEU A 58 -3.20 9.51 4.93
CA LEU A 58 -1.84 10.04 4.88
C LEU A 58 -1.76 11.40 4.17
N ARG A 59 -2.57 11.65 3.15
CA ARG A 59 -2.57 12.90 2.38
C ARG A 59 -3.40 13.99 3.04
N ASP A 60 -4.65 13.67 3.39
CA ASP A 60 -5.69 14.65 3.67
C ASP A 60 -5.86 14.90 5.18
N ASP A 61 -5.52 13.92 6.03
CA ASP A 61 -5.61 14.02 7.50
C ASP A 61 -4.38 13.40 8.21
N PRO A 62 -3.15 13.90 7.95
CA PRO A 62 -1.92 13.29 8.45
C PRO A 62 -1.75 13.38 9.97
N ASP A 63 -2.49 14.26 10.64
CA ASP A 63 -2.45 14.40 12.10
C ASP A 63 -3.30 13.34 12.80
N ASN A 64 -4.20 12.66 12.08
CA ASN A 64 -5.01 11.55 12.58
C ASN A 64 -4.21 10.24 12.66
N LYS A 65 -3.19 10.23 13.51
CA LYS A 65 -2.31 9.08 13.75
C LYS A 65 -3.06 7.82 14.17
N ARG A 66 -4.18 7.98 14.88
CA ARG A 66 -5.04 6.85 15.29
C ARG A 66 -5.70 6.22 14.08
N GLY A 67 -6.37 7.01 13.23
CA GLY A 67 -7.00 6.52 12.00
C GLY A 67 -6.00 5.86 11.06
N ILE A 68 -4.81 6.48 10.89
CA ILE A 68 -3.73 5.90 10.07
C ILE A 68 -3.28 4.56 10.64
N ARG A 69 -3.08 4.45 11.96
CA ARG A 69 -2.69 3.19 12.61
C ARG A 69 -3.75 2.11 12.43
N ASP A 70 -5.02 2.44 12.63
CA ASP A 70 -6.13 1.49 12.52
C ASP A 70 -6.27 1.00 11.07
N ALA A 71 -6.25 1.89 10.07
CA ALA A 71 -6.28 1.54 8.66
C ALA A 71 -5.07 0.68 8.24
N ARG A 72 -3.87 1.06 8.68
CA ARG A 72 -2.64 0.28 8.46
C ARG A 72 -2.75 -1.11 9.06
N GLN A 73 -3.25 -1.24 10.29
CA GLN A 73 -3.37 -2.53 10.97
C GLN A 73 -4.34 -3.45 10.24
N ILE A 74 -5.50 -2.94 9.81
CA ILE A 74 -6.47 -3.72 9.01
C ILE A 74 -5.81 -4.23 7.72
N ALA A 75 -5.12 -3.35 6.98
CA ALA A 75 -4.41 -3.75 5.76
C ALA A 75 -3.32 -4.81 6.04
N PHE A 76 -2.65 -4.70 7.19
CA PHE A 76 -1.59 -5.62 7.60
C PHE A 76 -2.12 -6.99 8.02
N ASP A 77 -3.23 -7.03 8.74
CA ASP A 77 -3.88 -8.28 9.16
C ASP A 77 -4.41 -9.05 7.95
N GLU A 78 -4.99 -8.34 6.97
CA GLU A 78 -5.54 -8.95 5.76
C GLU A 78 -4.45 -9.33 4.74
N PHE A 79 -3.43 -8.49 4.55
CA PHE A 79 -2.50 -8.58 3.40
C PHE A 79 -1.02 -8.49 3.76
N GLY A 80 -0.66 -8.52 5.04
CA GLY A 80 0.74 -8.49 5.49
C GLY A 80 1.57 -9.69 5.02
N HIS A 81 0.95 -10.76 4.54
CA HIS A 81 1.66 -11.88 3.92
C HIS A 81 2.23 -11.56 2.53
N VAL A 82 1.79 -10.47 1.88
CA VAL A 82 2.30 -10.02 0.57
C VAL A 82 3.53 -9.13 0.79
N PRO A 83 4.76 -9.56 0.43
CA PRO A 83 5.98 -8.88 0.88
C PRO A 83 6.09 -7.39 0.49
N PRO A 84 5.71 -6.96 -0.73
CA PRO A 84 5.70 -5.53 -1.08
C PRO A 84 4.72 -4.70 -0.23
N VAL A 85 3.57 -5.28 0.13
CA VAL A 85 2.55 -4.66 0.98
C VAL A 85 3.06 -4.57 2.42
N TRP A 86 3.63 -5.65 2.95
CA TRP A 86 4.28 -5.62 4.27
C TRP A 86 5.29 -4.49 4.37
N ASN A 87 6.20 -4.38 3.39
CA ASN A 87 7.27 -3.38 3.40
C ASN A 87 6.73 -1.94 3.41
N VAL A 88 5.66 -1.67 2.65
CA VAL A 88 5.08 -0.33 2.62
C VAL A 88 4.32 -0.02 3.90
N LEU A 89 3.59 -0.99 4.47
CA LEU A 89 2.88 -0.82 5.74
C LEU A 89 3.85 -0.63 6.93
N LYS A 90 5.02 -1.28 6.90
CA LYS A 90 6.11 -1.01 7.86
C LYS A 90 6.70 0.39 7.69
N SER A 91 6.75 0.90 6.46
CA SER A 91 7.19 2.28 6.21
C SER A 91 6.19 3.28 6.77
N VAL A 92 4.88 3.03 6.60
CA VAL A 92 3.81 3.85 7.21
C VAL A 92 3.92 3.90 8.74
N GLU A 93 4.20 2.78 9.38
CA GLU A 93 4.42 2.73 10.85
C GLU A 93 5.57 3.63 11.30
N SER A 94 6.60 3.82 10.47
CA SER A 94 7.78 4.62 10.83
C SER A 94 7.62 6.12 10.62
N LEU A 95 6.48 6.58 10.08
CA LEU A 95 6.25 7.99 9.81
C LEU A 95 5.91 8.81 11.07
N PHE A 96 5.63 8.17 12.20
CA PHE A 96 5.18 8.83 13.43
C PHE A 96 5.48 8.05 14.71
#